data_AF-A0A6F8XSK9-F1
#
_entry.id   AF-A0A6F8XSK9-F1
#
_cell.length_a   1.000
_cell.length_b   1.000
_cell.length_c   1.000
_cell.angle_alpha   90.00
_cell.angle_beta   90.00
_cell.angle_gamma   90.00
#
_symmetry.space_group_name_H-M   'P 1'
#
loop_
_entity.id
_entity.type
_entity.pdbx_description
1 polymer ?
#
loop_
_entity_poly.entity_id
_entity_poly.type
_entity_poly.pdbx_seq_one_letter_code
_entity_poly.pdbx_strand_id
1 'polypeptide(L)'
;MFDLDCEYPNMAAAGALAARHPDLRIVLQHIGFPRRRDADYFAAWRTALTELGKHPNVFCKISGLAMTDPLFSRESLRPWAEHCLESFGPRRCVIGSNWPVDRLYSSYDSIMDCYRDYVSTLSEDEQRAVLSGNALDLYRIAP
;
A
#
# COMPACT_ATOMS: atom_id res chain seq x y z
N MET A 1 -16.41 5.33 -3.20
CA MET A 1 -15.01 4.90 -3.11
C MET A 1 -14.33 5.32 -4.39
N PHE A 2 -13.08 5.76 -4.31
CA PHE A 2 -12.27 6.17 -5.44
C PHE A 2 -10.89 5.52 -5.36
N ASP A 3 -10.56 4.71 -6.37
CA ASP A 3 -9.22 4.16 -6.53
C ASP A 3 -8.34 5.21 -7.21
N LEU A 4 -7.22 5.55 -6.56
CA LEU A 4 -6.33 6.62 -6.97
C LEU A 4 -4.94 6.09 -7.29
N ASP A 5 -4.56 6.16 -8.56
CA ASP A 5 -3.18 6.07 -9.00
C ASP A 5 -2.50 7.44 -8.86
N CYS A 6 -1.54 7.54 -7.95
CA CYS A 6 -0.88 8.80 -7.63
C CYS A 6 0.56 8.58 -7.18
N GLU A 7 1.53 9.06 -7.96
CA GLU A 7 2.94 9.08 -7.56
C GLU A 7 3.22 10.08 -6.42
N TYR A 8 4.31 9.87 -5.68
CA TYR A 8 4.64 10.67 -4.50
C TYR A 8 4.63 12.21 -4.72
N PRO A 9 5.06 12.77 -5.88
CA PRO A 9 5.01 14.22 -6.09
C PRO A 9 3.58 14.79 -6.07
N ASN A 10 2.59 13.95 -6.37
CA ASN A 10 1.18 14.35 -6.46
C ASN A 10 0.39 14.03 -5.18
N MET A 11 1.00 13.38 -4.18
CA MET A 11 0.29 12.99 -2.94
C MET A 11 -0.20 14.18 -2.12
N ALA A 12 0.44 15.35 -2.23
CA ALA A 12 -0.06 16.58 -1.62
C ALA A 12 -1.42 17.01 -2.21
N ALA A 13 -1.58 16.89 -3.54
CA ALA A 13 -2.86 17.14 -4.20
C ALA A 13 -3.90 16.08 -3.83
N ALA A 14 -3.48 14.82 -3.66
CA ALA A 14 -4.35 13.76 -3.15
C ALA A 14 -4.83 14.04 -1.72
N GLY A 15 -3.97 14.54 -0.84
CA GLY A 15 -4.33 14.97 0.51
C GLY A 15 -5.32 16.14 0.51
N ALA A 16 -5.11 17.14 -0.38
CA ALA A 16 -6.07 18.23 -0.56
C ALA A 16 -7.44 17.73 -1.04
N LEU A 17 -7.48 16.74 -1.95
CA LEU A 17 -8.71 16.09 -2.37
C LEU A 17 -9.40 15.37 -1.20
N ALA A 18 -8.63 14.61 -0.41
CA ALA A 18 -9.13 13.89 0.75
C ALA A 18 -9.73 14.83 1.80
N ALA A 19 -9.06 15.94 2.10
CA ALA A 19 -9.53 16.96 3.04
C ALA A 19 -10.82 17.64 2.57
N ARG A 20 -10.95 17.88 1.26
CA ARG A 20 -12.15 18.50 0.68
C ARG A 20 -13.37 17.57 0.66
N HIS A 21 -13.15 16.25 0.70
CA HIS A 21 -14.20 15.24 0.65
C HIS A 21 -14.03 14.19 1.76
N PRO A 22 -14.27 14.56 3.04
CA PRO A 22 -14.03 13.66 4.17
C PRO A 22 -14.85 12.36 4.12
N ASP A 23 -16.02 12.37 3.48
CA ASP A 23 -16.87 11.19 3.32
C ASP A 23 -16.46 10.29 2.14
N LEU A 24 -15.55 10.76 1.28
CA LEU A 24 -15.04 9.96 0.16
C LEU A 24 -13.90 9.07 0.66
N ARG A 25 -14.14 7.75 0.65
CA ARG A 25 -13.07 6.75 0.82
C ARG A 25 -12.18 6.73 -0.43
N ILE A 26 -10.89 7.05 -0.25
CA ILE A 26 -9.88 7.07 -1.32
C ILE A 26 -8.89 5.93 -1.07
N VAL A 27 -8.55 5.16 -2.10
CA VAL A 27 -7.60 4.05 -2.01
C VAL A 27 -6.39 4.37 -2.87
N LEU A 28 -5.27 4.67 -2.23
CA LEU A 28 -3.99 4.80 -2.92
C LEU A 28 -3.58 3.44 -3.47
N GLN A 29 -3.51 3.33 -4.79
CA GLN A 29 -3.09 2.11 -5.47
C GLN A 29 -1.57 1.99 -5.45
N HIS A 30 -1.10 0.74 -5.42
CA HIS A 30 0.32 0.37 -5.57
C HIS A 30 1.28 1.19 -4.72
N ILE A 31 0.86 1.57 -3.51
CA ILE A 31 1.59 2.45 -2.58
C ILE A 31 2.08 3.78 -3.21
N GLY A 32 1.42 4.24 -4.27
CA GLY A 32 1.84 5.41 -5.05
C GLY A 32 2.93 5.11 -6.09
N PHE A 33 2.91 3.88 -6.62
CA PHE A 33 3.70 3.38 -7.74
C PHE A 33 5.18 3.80 -7.72
N PRO A 34 5.98 3.30 -6.77
CA PRO A 34 7.38 3.69 -6.66
C PRO A 34 8.18 3.21 -7.88
N ARG A 35 8.68 4.15 -8.68
CA ARG A 35 9.40 3.87 -9.93
C ARG A 35 10.91 3.65 -9.76
N ARG A 36 11.47 4.05 -8.61
CA ARG A 36 12.90 3.92 -8.33
C ARG A 36 13.13 3.32 -6.95
N ARG A 37 14.34 2.78 -6.76
CA ARG A 37 14.76 2.05 -5.55
C ARG A 37 15.95 2.70 -4.83
N ASP A 38 16.38 3.88 -5.27
CA ASP A 38 17.43 4.65 -4.61
C ASP A 38 16.95 5.30 -3.29
N ALA A 39 17.90 5.58 -2.41
CA ALA A 39 17.63 6.10 -1.07
C ALA A 39 16.90 7.45 -1.08
N ASP A 40 17.26 8.36 -2.00
CA ASP A 40 16.63 9.68 -2.10
C ASP A 40 15.17 9.57 -2.53
N TYR A 41 14.87 8.69 -3.50
CA TYR A 41 13.50 8.40 -3.90
C TYR A 41 12.69 7.83 -2.74
N PHE A 42 13.26 6.84 -2.04
CA PHE A 42 12.60 6.22 -0.89
C PHE A 42 12.30 7.25 0.19
N ALA A 43 13.25 8.14 0.52
CA ALA A 43 13.04 9.21 1.49
C ALA A 43 11.90 10.16 1.09
N ALA A 44 11.88 10.62 -0.17
CA ALA A 44 10.82 11.48 -0.68
C ALA A 44 9.44 10.81 -0.68
N TRP A 45 9.39 9.55 -1.12
CA TRP A 45 8.17 8.73 -1.07
C TRP A 45 7.67 8.55 0.36
N ARG A 46 8.56 8.24 1.32
CA ARG A 46 8.20 8.06 2.72
C ARG A 46 7.55 9.31 3.30
N THR A 47 8.17 10.47 3.10
CA THR A 47 7.63 11.75 3.58
C THR A 47 6.24 12.01 3.00
N ALA A 48 6.08 11.87 1.68
CA ALA A 48 4.80 12.10 1.02
C ALA A 48 3.71 11.12 1.51
N LEU A 49 4.07 9.85 1.69
CA LEU A 49 3.16 8.82 2.16
C LEU A 49 2.73 9.05 3.60
N THR A 50 3.65 9.47 4.48
CA THR A 50 3.34 9.79 5.88
C THR A 50 2.38 10.97 5.98
N GLU A 51 2.58 12.03 5.18
CA GLU A 51 1.64 13.15 5.14
C GLU A 51 0.26 12.73 4.63
N LEU A 52 0.20 11.92 3.58
CA LEU A 52 -1.06 11.39 3.06
C LEU A 52 -1.78 10.50 4.08
N GLY A 53 -1.03 9.71 4.85
CA GLY A 53 -1.55 8.82 5.90
C GLY A 53 -2.29 9.56 7.03
N LYS A 54 -2.05 10.87 7.21
CA LYS A 54 -2.77 11.70 8.19
C LYS A 54 -4.25 11.90 7.86
N HIS A 55 -4.68 11.65 6.62
CA HIS A 55 -6.07 11.77 6.21
C HIS A 55 -6.84 10.47 6.51
N PRO A 56 -7.83 10.48 7.43
CA PRO A 56 -8.48 9.26 7.91
C PRO A 56 -9.33 8.54 6.84
N ASN A 57 -9.75 9.26 5.81
CA ASN A 57 -10.52 8.73 4.67
C ASN A 57 -9.64 8.18 3.53
N VAL A 58 -8.31 8.18 3.71
CA VAL A 58 -7.37 7.57 2.76
C VAL A 58 -6.91 6.20 3.28
N PHE A 59 -6.99 5.22 2.38
CA PHE A 59 -6.56 3.84 2.54
C PHE A 59 -5.38 3.56 1.60
N CYS A 60 -4.53 2.59 1.95
CA CYS A 60 -3.37 2.22 1.15
C CYS A 60 -3.46 0.77 0.69
N LYS A 61 -3.30 0.53 -0.60
CA LYS A 61 -3.18 -0.82 -1.15
C LYS A 61 -1.71 -1.19 -1.33
N ILE A 62 -1.23 -2.06 -0.45
CA ILE A 62 0.12 -2.64 -0.49
C ILE A 62 0.13 -3.68 -1.61
N SER A 63 0.62 -3.27 -2.77
CA SER A 63 0.64 -4.02 -4.01
C SER A 63 1.62 -3.36 -4.98
N GLY A 64 1.92 -4.02 -6.11
CA GLY A 64 2.67 -3.37 -7.19
C GLY A 64 4.14 -3.13 -6.88
N LEU A 65 4.66 -3.83 -5.85
CA LEU A 65 6.00 -3.65 -5.36
C LEU A 65 7.02 -4.47 -6.17
N ALA A 66 6.66 -5.65 -6.67
CA ALA A 66 7.65 -6.44 -7.42
C ALA A 66 7.89 -5.88 -8.82
N MET A 67 6.87 -5.30 -9.48
CA MET A 67 6.97 -4.84 -10.88
C MET A 67 8.02 -3.74 -11.15
N THR A 68 8.54 -3.06 -10.12
CA THR A 68 9.60 -2.05 -10.25
C THR A 68 10.86 -2.42 -9.47
N ASP A 69 11.06 -3.70 -9.17
CA ASP A 69 12.25 -4.20 -8.47
C ASP A 69 12.90 -5.36 -9.23
N PRO A 70 13.84 -5.07 -10.15
CA PRO A 70 14.56 -6.11 -10.90
C PRO A 70 15.50 -6.96 -10.03
N LEU A 71 15.79 -6.52 -8.81
CA LEU A 71 16.61 -7.24 -7.84
C LEU A 71 15.77 -7.79 -6.69
N PHE A 72 14.50 -8.13 -6.98
CA PHE A 72 13.52 -8.62 -6.03
C PHE A 72 14.11 -9.53 -4.96
N SER A 73 13.94 -9.13 -3.70
CA SER A 73 14.06 -9.99 -2.53
C SER A 73 12.96 -9.64 -1.52
N ARG A 74 12.81 -10.48 -0.49
CA ARG A 74 11.91 -10.16 0.62
C ARG A 74 12.37 -8.89 1.35
N GLU A 75 13.68 -8.72 1.51
CA GLU A 75 14.28 -7.59 2.21
C GLU A 75 14.17 -6.30 1.42
N SER A 76 14.15 -6.34 0.08
CA SER A 76 14.04 -5.15 -0.75
C SER A 76 12.65 -4.51 -0.70
N LEU A 77 11.60 -5.33 -0.53
CA LEU A 77 10.21 -4.85 -0.47
C LEU A 77 9.76 -4.47 0.94
N ARG A 78 10.31 -5.13 1.98
CA ARG A 78 9.90 -4.97 3.37
C ARG A 78 9.80 -3.50 3.83
N PRO A 79 10.80 -2.62 3.63
CA PRO A 79 10.74 -1.25 4.13
C PRO A 79 9.57 -0.44 3.55
N TRP A 80 9.14 -0.77 2.33
CA TRP A 80 8.02 -0.11 1.67
C TRP A 80 6.68 -0.55 2.26
N ALA A 81 6.51 -1.86 2.49
CA ALA A 81 5.30 -2.40 3.10
C ALA A 81 5.16 -1.95 4.57
N GLU A 82 6.24 -2.03 5.35
CA GLU A 82 6.26 -1.62 6.75
C GLU A 82 5.94 -0.12 6.90
N HIS A 83 6.53 0.75 6.08
CA HIS A 83 6.23 2.19 6.12
C HIS A 83 4.76 2.50 5.76
N CYS A 84 4.11 1.68 4.91
CA CYS A 84 2.67 1.79 4.67
C CYS A 84 1.86 1.45 5.93
N LEU A 85 2.19 0.33 6.58
CA LEU A 85 1.53 -0.10 7.81
C LEU A 85 1.70 0.95 8.92
N GLU A 86 2.89 1.53 9.05
CA GLU A 86 3.18 2.61 10.01
C GLU A 86 2.39 3.89 9.68
N SER A 87 2.36 4.31 8.41
CA SER A 87 1.75 5.59 8.01
C SER A 87 0.22 5.59 8.05
N PHE A 88 -0.40 4.46 7.70
CA PHE A 88 -1.87 4.35 7.63
C PHE A 88 -2.47 3.60 8.83
N GLY A 89 -1.69 2.76 9.49
CA GLY A 89 -2.17 1.77 10.44
C GLY A 89 -2.77 0.54 9.72
N PRO A 90 -2.77 -0.64 10.37
CA PRO A 90 -3.26 -1.88 9.77
C PRO A 90 -4.71 -1.82 9.30
N ARG A 91 -5.59 -1.07 9.98
CA ARG A 91 -7.02 -0.95 9.64
C ARG A 91 -7.31 -0.13 8.38
N ARG A 92 -6.30 0.53 7.79
CA ARG A 92 -6.42 1.28 6.54
C ARG A 92 -5.52 0.74 5.43
N CYS A 93 -4.91 -0.43 5.63
CA CYS A 93 -4.10 -1.11 4.63
C CYS A 93 -4.84 -2.32 4.05
N VAL A 94 -4.71 -2.55 2.75
CA VAL A 94 -5.20 -3.76 2.06
C VAL A 94 -4.08 -4.36 1.22
N ILE A 95 -3.99 -5.70 1.17
CA ILE A 95 -3.02 -6.38 0.30
C ILE A 95 -3.61 -6.60 -1.10
N GLY A 96 -2.77 -6.45 -2.12
CA GLY A 96 -3.08 -6.91 -3.48
C GLY A 96 -1.84 -7.48 -4.17
N SER A 97 -2.01 -8.56 -4.93
CA SER A 97 -0.90 -9.20 -5.65
C SER A 97 -0.36 -8.37 -6.82
N ASN A 98 -1.19 -7.49 -7.39
CA ASN A 98 -0.94 -6.82 -8.68
C ASN A 98 -0.65 -7.81 -9.83
N TRP A 99 -1.13 -9.05 -9.72
CA TRP A 99 -0.98 -10.04 -10.78
C TRP A 99 -1.88 -9.68 -11.97
N PRO A 100 -1.42 -9.80 -13.23
CA PRO A 100 -0.15 -10.42 -13.66
C PRO A 100 1.05 -9.48 -13.79
N VAL A 101 0.93 -8.19 -13.49
CA VAL A 101 2.02 -7.22 -13.75
C VAL A 101 3.25 -7.50 -12.89
N ASP A 102 3.08 -7.82 -11.61
CA ASP A 102 4.20 -8.15 -10.72
C ASP A 102 4.96 -9.44 -11.14
N ARG A 103 4.42 -10.23 -12.09
CA ARG A 103 5.12 -11.37 -12.69
C ARG A 103 6.44 -10.99 -13.36
N LEU A 104 6.63 -9.71 -13.69
CA LEU A 104 7.87 -9.21 -14.32
C LEU A 104 9.12 -9.61 -13.53
N TYR A 105 9.05 -9.63 -12.19
CA TYR A 105 10.22 -9.88 -11.35
C TYR A 105 9.97 -10.86 -10.19
N SER A 106 8.75 -11.40 -10.02
CA SER A 106 8.47 -12.39 -8.98
C SER A 106 7.31 -13.32 -9.34
N SER A 107 7.08 -14.36 -8.52
CA SER A 107 5.93 -15.26 -8.66
C SER A 107 4.77 -14.81 -7.75
N TYR A 108 3.54 -15.22 -8.08
CA TYR A 108 2.37 -14.91 -7.24
C TYR A 108 2.58 -15.37 -5.78
N ASP A 109 3.04 -16.61 -5.59
CA ASP A 109 3.24 -17.18 -4.26
C ASP A 109 4.33 -16.45 -3.50
N SER A 110 5.46 -16.13 -4.16
CA SER A 110 6.55 -15.36 -3.55
C SER A 110 6.10 -13.98 -3.08
N ILE A 111 5.28 -13.28 -3.87
CA ILE A 111 4.74 -11.96 -3.50
C ILE A 111 3.79 -12.09 -2.31
N MET A 112 2.87 -13.06 -2.33
CA MET A 112 1.91 -13.24 -1.24
C MET A 112 2.59 -13.74 0.05
N ASP A 113 3.65 -14.55 -0.04
CA ASP A 113 4.48 -14.97 1.09
C ASP A 113 5.26 -13.81 1.70
N CYS A 114 5.69 -12.85 0.89
CA CYS A 114 6.28 -11.60 1.36
C CYS A 114 5.26 -10.82 2.20
N TYR A 115 4.06 -10.57 1.66
CA TYR A 115 3.05 -9.78 2.37
C TYR A 115 2.55 -10.46 3.65
N ARG A 116 2.35 -11.79 3.65
CA ARG A 116 2.00 -12.53 4.87
C ARG A 116 3.04 -12.40 5.98
N ASP A 117 4.30 -12.46 5.60
CA ASP A 117 5.42 -12.32 6.53
C ASP A 117 5.55 -10.89 7.06
N TYR A 118 5.34 -9.87 6.23
CA TYR A 118 5.41 -8.46 6.68
C TYR A 118 4.32 -8.11 7.70
N VAL A 119 3.16 -8.76 7.62
CA VAL A 119 2.09 -8.56 8.60
C VAL A 119 2.19 -9.50 9.80
N SER A 120 3.10 -10.48 9.79
CA SER A 120 3.16 -11.53 10.83
C SER A 120 3.45 -11.01 12.24
N THR A 121 4.03 -9.81 12.36
CA THR A 121 4.32 -9.14 13.63
C THR A 121 3.12 -8.37 14.21
N LEU A 122 2.05 -8.19 13.43
CA LEU A 122 0.81 -7.57 13.87
C LEU A 122 -0.03 -8.55 14.71
N SER A 123 -1.00 -8.04 15.47
CA SER A 123 -1.97 -8.91 16.14
C SER A 123 -2.80 -9.71 15.12
N GLU A 124 -3.32 -10.87 15.51
CA GLU A 124 -4.13 -11.72 14.60
C GLU A 124 -5.33 -10.95 14.00
N ASP A 125 -5.93 -10.06 14.79
CA ASP A 125 -7.04 -9.20 14.36
C ASP A 125 -6.61 -8.21 13.27
N GLU A 126 -5.42 -7.64 13.39
CA GLU A 126 -4.84 -6.74 12.40
C GLU A 126 -4.39 -7.50 11.15
N GLN A 127 -3.81 -8.68 11.30
CA GLN A 127 -3.48 -9.56 10.18
C GLN A 127 -4.72 -9.88 9.36
N ARG A 128 -5.82 -10.32 10.01
CA ARG A 128 -7.11 -10.57 9.33
C ARG A 128 -7.66 -9.32 8.67
N ALA A 129 -7.52 -8.15 9.31
CA ALA A 129 -7.94 -6.88 8.73
C ALA A 129 -7.18 -6.57 7.43
N VAL A 130 -5.85 -6.62 7.46
CA VAL A 130 -4.99 -6.27 6.31
C VAL A 130 -5.12 -7.27 5.16
N LEU A 131 -5.19 -8.56 5.48
CA LEU A 131 -5.22 -9.64 4.48
C LEU A 131 -6.57 -9.78 3.78
N SER A 132 -7.69 -9.42 4.43
CA SER A 132 -9.02 -9.52 3.81
C SER A 132 -10.06 -8.57 4.38
N GLY A 133 -10.14 -8.41 5.69
CA GLY A 133 -11.26 -7.72 6.35
C GLY A 133 -11.49 -6.28 5.89
N ASN A 134 -10.41 -5.52 5.73
CA ASN A 134 -10.48 -4.14 5.24
C ASN A 134 -10.97 -4.10 3.78
N ALA A 135 -10.57 -5.06 2.95
CA ALA A 135 -11.05 -5.13 1.56
C ALA A 135 -12.55 -5.45 1.51
N LEU A 136 -13.02 -6.38 2.35
CA LEU A 136 -14.45 -6.71 2.44
C LEU A 136 -15.29 -5.46 2.81
N ASP A 137 -14.88 -4.68 3.81
CA ASP A 137 -15.58 -3.44 4.19
C ASP A 137 -15.49 -2.37 3.10
N LEU A 138 -14.27 -2.12 2.61
CA LEU A 138 -13.99 -1.06 1.66
C LEU A 138 -14.81 -1.28 0.38
N TYR A 139 -14.69 -2.47 -0.21
CA TYR A 139 -15.33 -2.85 -1.48
C TYR A 139 -16.75 -3.43 -1.33
N ARG A 140 -17.28 -3.50 -0.10
CA ARG A 140 -18.63 -4.00 0.20
C ARG A 140 -18.88 -5.41 -0.35
N ILE A 141 -17.91 -6.30 -0.16
CA ILE A 141 -17.98 -7.69 -0.60
C ILE A 141 -18.61 -8.51 0.52
N ALA A 142 -19.65 -9.27 0.21
CA ALA A 142 -20.24 -10.21 1.15
C ALA A 142 -19.26 -11.37 1.42
N PRO A 143 -19.11 -11.81 2.68
CA PRO A 143 -18.26 -12.95 3.02
C PRO A 143 -18.77 -14.28 2.46
#